data_AF-A0A061BJ91-F1
#
_entry.id   AF-A0A061BJ91-F1
#
_cell.length_a   1.000
_cell.length_b   1.000
_cell.length_c   1.000
_cell.angle_alpha   90.00
_cell.angle_beta   90.00
_cell.angle_gamma   90.00
#
_symmetry.space_group_name_H-M   'P 1'
#
loop_
_entity.id
_entity.type
_entity.pdbx_description
1 polymer ?
#
loop_
_entity_poly.entity_id
_entity_poly.type
_entity_poly.pdbx_seq_one_letter_code
_entity_poly.pdbx_strand_id
1 'polypeptide(L)'
;MGMLAKALKKLIEEAISSATKSLQAEKKKLSCPFKYSDKETYCQYYEKQISDTTKKLKESGKKENEIAENHNIKFNKTCLEECINAHKKHPPSPAIKDIESKLSQLEKLKESLTGFTEKNNCKNLLENLCSGLETFLGFNPSSKGYDGQGIVYSDLDRLCDGVMGFLSGVLSNIYSHLGQHKNTLNEAITLLEQNKHAGKKGFNVAIGKVVEGVGRYNGNVKKSNDLVKTAIKNLQRGMKNYKKEELQTKLPNSIDPKRPTASTQESVEKAKSLVEDCRKYAKDFITAVDIKTKTDATKNAIKDLNPKLRDTIENVRKNMQHESKRLKELSSKESKDLEATEDKIKKTLSSLKVNVE
;
A
#
# COMPACT_ATOMS: atom_id res chain seq x y z
N MET A 1 22.28 -29.80 2.77
CA MET A 1 21.99 -30.84 3.80
C MET A 1 23.14 -31.82 4.08
N GLY A 2 23.94 -32.27 3.11
CA GLY A 2 24.97 -33.29 3.35
C GLY A 2 26.08 -32.92 4.35
N MET A 3 26.47 -31.64 4.46
CA MET A 3 27.51 -31.21 5.41
C MET A 3 27.00 -31.09 6.85
N LEU A 4 25.77 -30.60 7.05
CA LEU A 4 25.16 -30.46 8.39
C LEU A 4 24.90 -31.83 9.02
N ALA A 5 24.34 -32.78 8.26
CA ALA A 5 24.14 -34.14 8.74
C ALA A 5 25.46 -34.84 9.08
N LYS A 6 26.53 -34.59 8.30
CA LYS A 6 27.87 -35.11 8.59
C LYS A 6 28.48 -34.50 9.86
N ALA A 7 28.32 -33.19 10.05
CA ALA A 7 28.82 -32.51 11.24
C ALA A 7 28.08 -32.97 12.51
N LEU A 8 26.74 -33.08 12.44
CA LEU A 8 25.92 -33.59 13.53
C LEU A 8 26.28 -35.05 13.87
N LYS A 9 26.45 -35.90 12.85
CA LYS A 9 26.90 -37.28 13.04
C LYS A 9 28.25 -37.36 13.75
N LYS A 10 29.23 -36.57 13.29
CA LYS A 10 30.57 -36.51 13.90
C LYS A 10 30.50 -36.05 15.36
N LEU A 11 29.73 -35.02 15.66
CA LEU A 11 29.55 -34.50 17.03
C LEU A 11 28.95 -35.56 17.97
N ILE A 12 27.91 -36.27 17.51
CA ILE A 12 27.25 -37.33 18.28
C ILE A 12 28.21 -38.50 18.53
N GLU A 13 28.94 -38.94 17.50
CA GLU A 13 29.92 -40.04 17.62
C GLU A 13 31.06 -39.69 18.59
N GLU A 14 31.62 -38.48 18.51
CA GLU A 14 32.69 -38.01 19.40
C GLU A 14 32.23 -37.90 20.86
N ALA A 15 31.05 -37.32 21.09
CA ALA A 15 30.48 -37.18 22.44
C ALA A 15 30.19 -38.53 23.09
N ILE A 16 29.57 -39.46 22.36
CA ILE A 16 29.28 -40.82 22.87
C ILE A 16 30.57 -41.59 23.14
N SER A 17 31.57 -41.49 22.26
CA SER A 17 32.87 -42.14 22.45
C SER A 17 33.60 -41.62 23.69
N SER A 18 33.59 -40.30 23.90
CA SER A 18 34.19 -39.66 25.08
C SER A 18 33.49 -40.09 26.38
N ALA A 19 32.15 -40.03 26.41
CA ALA A 19 31.36 -40.45 27.57
C ALA A 19 31.56 -41.94 27.91
N THR A 20 31.59 -42.81 26.90
CA THR A 20 31.84 -44.25 27.06
C THR A 20 33.21 -44.50 27.69
N LYS A 21 34.27 -43.87 27.16
CA LYS A 21 35.63 -44.01 27.71
C LYS A 21 35.73 -43.53 29.15
N SER A 22 35.09 -42.40 29.47
CA SER A 22 35.05 -41.85 30.84
C SER A 22 34.38 -42.82 31.82
N LEU A 23 33.18 -43.32 31.48
CA LEU A 23 32.43 -44.26 32.30
C LEU A 23 33.17 -45.60 32.47
N GLN A 24 33.80 -46.12 31.40
CA GLN A 24 34.60 -47.33 31.48
C GLN A 24 35.86 -47.16 32.35
N ALA A 25 36.52 -45.99 32.29
CA ALA A 25 37.65 -45.69 33.16
C ALA A 25 37.23 -45.65 34.64
N GLU A 26 36.09 -45.04 34.94
CA GLU A 26 35.56 -44.98 36.31
C GLU A 26 35.12 -46.37 36.81
N LYS A 27 34.49 -47.18 35.94
CA LYS A 27 34.16 -48.58 36.24
C LYS A 27 35.41 -49.38 36.65
N LYS A 28 36.54 -49.20 35.94
CA LYS A 28 37.81 -49.89 36.25
C LYS A 28 38.32 -49.50 37.64
N LYS A 29 38.29 -48.22 38.01
CA LYS A 29 38.72 -47.77 39.35
C LYS A 29 37.89 -48.37 40.47
N LEU A 30 36.58 -48.48 40.26
CA LEU A 30 35.63 -48.99 41.26
C LEU A 30 35.57 -50.52 41.32
N SER A 31 36.18 -51.22 40.35
CA SER A 31 36.13 -52.69 40.24
C SER A 31 36.89 -53.44 41.35
N CYS A 32 37.87 -52.79 41.99
CA CYS A 32 38.62 -53.37 43.09
C CYS A 32 38.00 -52.98 44.44
N PRO A 33 37.43 -53.94 45.21
CA PRO A 33 36.80 -53.65 46.50
C PRO A 33 37.82 -53.40 47.61
N PHE A 34 39.09 -53.72 47.39
CA PHE A 34 40.16 -53.64 48.38
C PHE A 34 40.95 -52.33 48.24
N LYS A 35 40.95 -51.51 49.29
CA LYS A 35 41.77 -50.30 49.37
C LYS A 35 43.19 -50.64 49.83
N TYR A 36 44.19 -50.17 49.10
CA TYR A 36 45.59 -50.24 49.54
C TYR A 36 45.96 -49.00 50.37
N SER A 37 45.45 -47.84 49.97
CA SER A 37 45.54 -46.59 50.73
C SER A 37 44.29 -45.73 50.53
N ASP A 38 44.26 -44.54 51.14
CA ASP A 38 43.20 -43.54 50.91
C ASP A 38 43.13 -43.06 49.46
N LYS A 39 44.20 -43.26 48.67
CA LYS A 39 44.32 -42.72 47.31
C LYS A 39 44.28 -43.77 46.20
N GLU A 40 44.50 -45.05 46.52
CA GLU A 40 44.54 -46.12 45.52
C GLU A 40 44.10 -47.50 46.06
N THR A 41 43.55 -48.32 45.17
CA THR A 41 43.15 -49.70 45.44
C THR A 41 44.33 -50.66 45.33
N TYR A 42 44.20 -51.89 45.85
CA TYR A 42 45.22 -52.93 45.69
C TYR A 42 45.53 -53.22 44.23
N CYS A 43 44.52 -53.29 43.36
CA CYS A 43 44.74 -53.45 41.93
C CYS A 43 45.53 -52.26 41.34
N GLN A 44 45.15 -51.02 41.68
CA GLN A 44 45.85 -49.84 41.20
C GLN A 44 47.31 -49.78 41.65
N TYR A 45 47.58 -50.17 42.90
CA TYR A 45 48.93 -50.24 43.43
C TYR A 45 49.78 -51.24 42.62
N TYR A 46 49.32 -52.48 42.43
CA TYR A 46 50.08 -53.47 41.67
C TYR A 46 50.19 -53.12 40.18
N GLU A 47 49.13 -52.60 39.55
CA GLU A 47 49.16 -52.12 38.16
C GLU A 47 50.19 -51.00 37.98
N LYS A 48 50.25 -50.05 38.91
CA LYS A 48 51.23 -48.96 38.89
C LYS A 48 52.65 -49.49 39.08
N GLN A 49 52.86 -50.40 40.03
CA GLN A 49 54.17 -51.02 40.24
C GLN A 49 54.64 -51.82 39.01
N ILE A 50 53.72 -52.54 38.34
CA ILE A 50 54.00 -53.22 37.08
C ILE A 50 54.36 -52.21 35.99
N SER A 51 53.57 -51.14 35.83
CA SER A 51 53.78 -50.10 34.83
C SER A 51 55.12 -49.38 35.03
N ASP A 52 55.41 -48.93 36.25
CA ASP A 52 56.63 -48.20 36.57
C ASP A 52 57.87 -49.09 36.42
N THR A 53 57.80 -50.35 36.85
CA THR A 53 58.88 -51.32 36.66
C THR A 53 59.07 -51.64 35.18
N THR A 54 57.98 -51.81 34.43
CA THR A 54 58.01 -52.06 32.98
C THR A 54 58.65 -50.88 32.25
N LYS A 55 58.27 -49.64 32.60
CA LYS A 55 58.81 -48.42 32.01
C LYS A 55 60.32 -48.29 32.26
N LYS A 56 60.74 -48.48 33.52
CA LYS A 56 62.17 -48.46 33.90
C LYS A 56 62.99 -49.52 33.16
N LEU A 57 62.46 -50.73 32.98
CA LEU A 57 63.15 -51.79 32.26
C LEU A 57 63.20 -51.55 30.74
N LYS A 58 62.15 -50.95 30.16
CA LYS A 58 62.14 -50.51 28.75
C LYS A 58 63.16 -49.39 28.51
N GLU A 59 63.23 -48.41 29.40
CA GLU A 59 64.23 -47.33 29.35
C GLU A 59 65.66 -47.86 29.54
N SER A 60 65.83 -48.97 30.26
CA SER A 60 67.11 -49.68 30.44
C SER A 60 67.47 -50.63 29.27
N GLY A 61 66.72 -50.60 28.16
CA GLY A 61 67.02 -51.36 26.95
C GLY A 61 66.70 -52.86 27.00
N LYS A 62 65.94 -53.34 27.99
CA LYS A 62 65.56 -54.76 28.06
C LYS A 62 64.50 -55.13 27.03
N LYS A 63 64.60 -56.34 26.48
CA LYS A 63 63.63 -56.89 25.53
C LYS A 63 62.35 -57.31 26.26
N GLU A 64 61.20 -57.30 25.57
CA GLU A 64 59.89 -57.58 26.19
C GLU A 64 59.81 -58.93 26.92
N ASN A 65 60.48 -59.96 26.40
CA ASN A 65 60.53 -61.28 27.03
C ASN A 65 61.26 -61.25 28.39
N GLU A 66 62.36 -60.50 28.50
CA GLU A 66 63.12 -60.34 29.75
C GLU A 66 62.38 -59.49 30.79
N ILE A 67 61.52 -58.57 30.33
CA ILE A 67 60.64 -57.77 31.19
C ILE A 67 59.53 -58.66 31.77
N ALA A 68 58.96 -59.55 30.96
CA ALA A 68 57.92 -60.47 31.40
C ALA A 68 58.42 -61.47 32.46
N GLU A 69 59.68 -61.88 32.38
CA GLU A 69 60.33 -62.79 33.33
C GLU A 69 60.88 -62.11 34.58
N ASN A 70 60.84 -60.78 34.66
CA ASN A 70 61.32 -60.06 35.83
C ASN A 70 60.56 -60.50 37.10
N HIS A 71 61.31 -60.89 38.13
CA HIS A 71 60.75 -61.43 39.37
C HIS A 71 59.71 -60.49 40.01
N ASN A 72 59.97 -59.17 40.04
CA ASN A 72 59.04 -58.19 40.62
C ASN A 72 57.78 -58.01 39.77
N ILE A 73 57.91 -58.03 38.43
CA ILE A 73 56.74 -57.97 37.53
C ILE A 73 55.89 -59.23 37.67
N LYS A 74 56.52 -60.41 37.70
CA LYS A 74 55.83 -61.69 37.88
C LYS A 74 55.11 -61.76 39.23
N PHE A 75 55.79 -61.39 40.31
CA PHE A 75 55.20 -61.32 41.65
C PHE A 75 54.01 -60.37 41.70
N ASN A 76 54.17 -59.13 41.23
CA ASN A 76 53.06 -58.16 41.23
C ASN A 76 51.89 -58.59 40.33
N LYS A 77 52.17 -59.29 39.21
CA LYS A 77 51.11 -59.89 38.37
C LYS A 77 50.34 -60.97 39.12
N THR A 78 51.04 -61.87 39.82
CA THR A 78 50.39 -62.89 40.66
C THR A 78 49.51 -62.25 41.72
N CYS A 79 50.01 -61.25 42.46
CA CYS A 79 49.21 -60.53 43.46
C CYS A 79 48.01 -59.79 42.86
N LEU A 80 48.16 -59.22 41.66
CA LEU A 80 47.06 -58.59 40.92
C LEU A 80 46.00 -59.62 40.52
N GLU A 81 46.39 -60.78 40.00
CA GLU A 81 45.47 -61.86 39.62
C GLU A 81 44.74 -62.45 40.83
N GLU A 82 45.41 -62.62 41.96
CA GLU A 82 44.80 -63.04 43.21
C GLU A 82 43.76 -62.04 43.70
N CYS A 83 44.08 -60.74 43.65
CA CYS A 83 43.16 -59.66 43.98
C CYS A 83 41.92 -59.68 43.06
N ILE A 84 42.12 -59.78 41.74
CA ILE A 84 41.04 -59.87 40.75
C ILE A 84 40.16 -61.10 40.98
N ASN A 85 40.76 -62.25 41.32
CA ASN A 85 40.00 -63.45 41.63
C ASN A 85 39.19 -63.30 42.93
N ALA A 86 39.72 -62.56 43.91
CA ALA A 86 38.98 -62.23 45.13
C ALA A 86 37.80 -61.28 44.85
N HIS A 87 37.84 -60.44 43.79
CA HIS A 87 36.69 -59.61 43.40
C HIS A 87 35.43 -60.46 43.17
N LYS A 88 35.57 -61.67 42.61
CA LYS A 88 34.44 -62.58 42.31
C LYS A 88 33.67 -63.01 43.56
N LYS A 89 34.31 -62.96 44.73
CA LYS A 89 33.69 -63.30 46.03
C LYS A 89 32.95 -62.12 46.66
N HIS A 90 33.11 -60.91 46.11
CA HIS A 90 32.42 -59.72 46.58
C HIS A 90 31.34 -59.29 45.57
N PRO A 91 30.14 -58.93 46.03
CA PRO A 91 29.12 -58.39 45.14
C PRO A 91 29.61 -57.05 44.54
N PRO A 92 29.29 -56.76 43.26
CA PRO A 92 29.63 -55.48 42.66
C PRO A 92 29.01 -54.35 43.46
N SER A 93 29.80 -53.29 43.69
CA SER A 93 29.34 -52.12 44.45
C SER A 93 28.11 -51.49 43.77
N PRO A 94 27.20 -50.85 44.53
CA PRO A 94 26.09 -50.09 43.97
C PRO A 94 26.54 -49.07 42.91
N ALA A 95 27.75 -48.51 43.05
CA ALA A 95 28.34 -47.58 42.09
C ALA A 95 28.70 -48.25 40.75
N ILE A 96 29.16 -49.51 40.74
CA ILE A 96 29.40 -50.25 39.48
C ILE A 96 28.08 -50.51 38.75
N LYS A 97 27.03 -50.90 39.48
CA LYS A 97 25.70 -51.14 38.89
C LYS A 97 25.10 -49.87 38.29
N ASP A 98 25.29 -48.72 38.96
CA ASP A 98 24.90 -47.41 38.44
C ASP A 98 25.65 -47.05 37.13
N ILE A 99 26.96 -47.32 37.07
CA ILE A 99 27.75 -47.09 35.85
C ILE A 99 27.31 -48.03 34.71
N GLU A 100 26.99 -49.29 35.00
CA GLU A 100 26.46 -50.24 34.02
C GLU A 100 25.10 -49.79 33.47
N SER A 101 24.21 -49.30 34.34
CA SER A 101 22.94 -48.69 33.94
C SER A 101 23.15 -47.49 33.02
N LYS A 102 24.08 -46.59 33.37
CA LYS A 102 24.43 -45.41 32.55
C LYS A 102 25.02 -45.78 31.19
N LEU A 103 25.85 -46.82 31.11
CA LEU A 103 26.37 -47.33 29.84
C LEU A 103 25.23 -47.88 28.95
N SER A 104 24.30 -48.63 29.52
CA SER A 104 23.12 -49.11 28.79
C SER A 104 22.20 -47.98 28.31
N GLN A 105 22.02 -46.93 29.13
CA GLN A 105 21.30 -45.73 28.72
C GLN A 105 21.99 -44.99 27.57
N LEU A 106 23.33 -44.92 27.60
CA LEU A 106 24.11 -44.29 26.54
C LEU A 106 24.01 -45.05 25.21
N GLU A 107 23.94 -46.38 25.25
CA GLU A 107 23.68 -47.22 24.07
C GLU A 107 22.28 -46.97 23.49
N LYS A 108 21.24 -46.93 24.32
CA LYS A 108 19.87 -46.60 23.88
C LYS A 108 19.77 -45.18 23.31
N LEU A 109 20.50 -44.24 23.89
CA LEU A 109 20.58 -42.88 23.38
C LEU A 109 21.26 -42.85 22.01
N LYS A 110 22.32 -43.62 21.81
CA LYS A 110 22.98 -43.78 20.50
C LYS A 110 22.01 -44.28 19.45
N GLU A 111 21.25 -45.35 19.75
CA GLU A 111 20.22 -45.91 18.86
C GLU A 111 19.09 -44.93 18.56
N SER A 112 18.67 -44.13 19.54
CA SER A 112 17.64 -43.10 19.32
C SER A 112 18.15 -41.96 18.43
N LEU A 113 19.45 -41.65 18.53
CA LEU A 113 20.10 -40.58 17.75
C LEU A 113 20.50 -41.03 16.33
N THR A 114 20.56 -42.33 16.03
CA THR A 114 20.78 -42.79 14.65
C THR A 114 19.67 -42.33 13.71
N GLY A 115 18.42 -42.23 14.21
CA GLY A 115 17.29 -41.69 13.46
C GLY A 115 17.49 -40.27 12.93
N PHE A 116 18.33 -39.45 13.55
CA PHE A 116 18.66 -38.09 13.09
C PHE A 116 19.89 -38.03 12.17
N THR A 117 20.69 -39.10 12.14
CA THR A 117 21.95 -39.17 11.37
C THR A 117 21.83 -40.05 10.12
N GLU A 118 20.80 -40.88 10.04
CA GLU A 118 20.44 -41.61 8.83
C GLU A 118 19.86 -40.67 7.77
N LYS A 119 20.45 -40.76 6.58
CA LYS A 119 20.27 -39.81 5.47
C LYS A 119 18.82 -39.67 5.02
N ASN A 120 17.99 -40.70 5.21
CA ASN A 120 16.58 -40.72 4.78
C ASN A 120 15.65 -40.09 5.82
N ASN A 121 15.84 -40.32 7.11
CA ASN A 121 14.92 -39.82 8.15
C ASN A 121 15.05 -38.32 8.34
N CYS A 122 16.29 -37.79 8.37
CA CYS A 122 16.51 -36.34 8.48
C CYS A 122 16.04 -35.61 7.21
N LYS A 123 16.22 -36.22 6.03
CA LYS A 123 15.71 -35.67 4.76
C LYS A 123 14.18 -35.63 4.76
N ASN A 124 13.53 -36.73 5.11
CA ASN A 124 12.06 -36.81 5.15
C ASN A 124 11.46 -35.84 6.17
N LEU A 125 12.10 -35.67 7.33
CA LEU A 125 11.66 -34.69 8.33
C LEU A 125 11.70 -33.26 7.77
N LEU A 126 12.80 -32.89 7.11
CA LEU A 126 12.95 -31.56 6.51
C LEU A 126 12.00 -31.36 5.32
N GLU A 127 11.83 -32.36 4.47
CA GLU A 127 10.86 -32.31 3.37
C GLU A 127 9.44 -32.14 3.89
N ASN A 128 9.02 -32.95 4.88
CA ASN A 128 7.70 -32.82 5.49
C ASN A 128 7.51 -31.47 6.19
N LEU A 129 8.53 -30.94 6.87
CA LEU A 129 8.46 -29.64 7.51
C LEU A 129 8.36 -28.52 6.46
N CYS A 130 9.18 -28.57 5.40
CA CYS A 130 9.14 -27.59 4.32
C CYS A 130 7.80 -27.65 3.58
N SER A 131 7.34 -28.82 3.16
CA SER A 131 6.04 -28.99 2.49
C SER A 131 4.87 -28.64 3.41
N GLY A 132 4.97 -28.93 4.70
CA GLY A 132 4.01 -28.51 5.72
C GLY A 132 3.96 -27.00 5.87
N LEU A 133 5.11 -26.32 5.87
CA LEU A 133 5.22 -24.85 5.89
C LEU A 133 4.69 -24.22 4.60
N GLU A 134 5.02 -24.78 3.44
CA GLU A 134 4.49 -24.33 2.14
C GLU A 134 2.96 -24.41 2.13
N THR A 135 2.39 -25.53 2.56
CA THR A 135 0.93 -25.72 2.67
C THR A 135 0.32 -24.77 3.70
N PHE A 136 0.92 -24.66 4.89
CA PHE A 136 0.45 -23.77 5.95
C PHE A 136 0.42 -22.32 5.49
N LEU A 137 1.45 -21.88 4.77
CA LEU A 137 1.52 -20.54 4.21
C LEU A 137 0.66 -20.37 2.94
N GLY A 138 0.31 -21.45 2.24
CA GLY A 138 -0.39 -21.40 0.94
C GLY A 138 0.54 -21.11 -0.23
N PHE A 139 1.81 -21.46 -0.11
CA PHE A 139 2.81 -21.31 -1.18
C PHE A 139 2.67 -22.46 -2.18
N ASN A 140 2.60 -22.11 -3.46
CA ASN A 140 2.54 -23.04 -4.58
C ASN A 140 3.89 -23.03 -5.33
N PRO A 141 4.67 -24.13 -5.25
CA PRO A 141 5.97 -24.21 -5.91
C PRO A 141 5.93 -24.05 -7.43
N SER A 142 4.83 -24.43 -8.09
CA SER A 142 4.68 -24.33 -9.55
C SER A 142 4.50 -22.89 -10.01
N SER A 143 3.70 -22.09 -9.30
CA SER A 143 3.53 -20.67 -9.60
C SER A 143 4.63 -19.80 -8.97
N LYS A 144 5.42 -20.35 -8.05
CA LYS A 144 6.41 -19.64 -7.21
C LYS A 144 5.77 -18.47 -6.44
N GLY A 145 4.52 -18.65 -6.04
CA GLY A 145 3.70 -17.63 -5.41
C GLY A 145 2.71 -18.22 -4.41
N TYR A 146 1.90 -17.39 -3.77
CA TYR A 146 0.88 -17.83 -2.83
C TYR A 146 -0.49 -17.90 -3.50
N ASP A 147 -1.19 -19.02 -3.32
CA ASP A 147 -2.49 -19.29 -3.93
C ASP A 147 -3.68 -18.87 -3.05
N GLY A 148 -3.42 -18.52 -1.78
CA GLY A 148 -4.42 -18.09 -0.81
C GLY A 148 -5.15 -19.24 -0.09
N GLN A 149 -4.72 -20.50 -0.24
CA GLN A 149 -5.28 -21.63 0.50
C GLN A 149 -4.75 -21.74 1.94
N GLY A 150 -3.57 -21.17 2.21
CA GLY A 150 -2.96 -21.13 3.54
C GLY A 150 -3.21 -19.82 4.28
N ILE A 151 -2.38 -19.54 5.28
CA ILE A 151 -2.52 -18.34 6.12
C ILE A 151 -2.10 -17.05 5.42
N VAL A 152 -1.32 -17.14 4.33
CA VAL A 152 -0.87 -15.97 3.56
C VAL A 152 -1.86 -15.72 2.43
N TYR A 153 -2.30 -14.46 2.32
CA TYR A 153 -3.14 -13.99 1.22
C TYR A 153 -2.49 -14.26 -0.15
N SER A 154 -3.30 -14.58 -1.16
CA SER A 154 -2.78 -14.85 -2.50
C SER A 154 -2.02 -13.63 -3.05
N ASP A 155 -1.07 -13.87 -3.96
CA ASP A 155 -0.36 -12.76 -4.62
C ASP A 155 -1.34 -11.85 -5.39
N LEU A 156 -2.41 -12.44 -5.94
CA LEU A 156 -3.44 -11.71 -6.66
C LEU A 156 -4.25 -10.80 -5.73
N ASP A 157 -4.62 -11.28 -4.55
CA ASP A 157 -5.34 -10.46 -3.58
C ASP A 157 -4.44 -9.34 -3.04
N ARG A 158 -3.15 -9.61 -2.80
CA ARG A 158 -2.17 -8.55 -2.44
C ARG A 158 -2.01 -7.49 -3.54
N LEU A 159 -2.05 -7.90 -4.80
CA LEU A 159 -2.08 -6.97 -5.93
C LEU A 159 -3.37 -6.14 -5.94
N CYS A 160 -4.53 -6.77 -5.72
CA CYS A 160 -5.81 -6.06 -5.60
C CYS A 160 -5.76 -5.00 -4.48
N ASP A 161 -5.21 -5.35 -3.31
CA ASP A 161 -5.04 -4.45 -2.18
C ASP A 161 -4.09 -3.28 -2.54
N GLY A 162 -2.99 -3.58 -3.24
CA GLY A 162 -2.07 -2.57 -3.76
C GLY A 162 -2.73 -1.59 -4.72
N VAL A 163 -3.53 -2.07 -5.68
CA VAL A 163 -4.28 -1.23 -6.62
C VAL A 163 -5.35 -0.40 -5.89
N MET A 164 -6.09 -1.00 -4.95
CA MET A 164 -7.08 -0.27 -4.15
C MET A 164 -6.42 0.83 -3.30
N GLY A 165 -5.28 0.52 -2.68
CA GLY A 165 -4.47 1.48 -1.93
C GLY A 165 -3.97 2.62 -2.82
N PHE A 166 -3.45 2.31 -4.01
CA PHE A 166 -3.03 3.30 -4.99
C PHE A 166 -4.19 4.23 -5.41
N LEU A 167 -5.33 3.67 -5.80
CA LEU A 167 -6.49 4.45 -6.21
C LEU A 167 -7.05 5.30 -5.07
N SER A 168 -7.12 4.76 -3.85
CA SER A 168 -7.55 5.52 -2.68
C SER A 168 -6.61 6.69 -2.41
N GLY A 169 -5.30 6.46 -2.49
CA GLY A 169 -4.29 7.50 -2.35
C GLY A 169 -4.42 8.61 -3.40
N VAL A 170 -4.54 8.23 -4.69
CA VAL A 170 -4.72 9.19 -5.78
C VAL A 170 -6.00 10.00 -5.59
N LEU A 171 -7.14 9.35 -5.36
CA LEU A 171 -8.43 10.02 -5.21
C LEU A 171 -8.47 10.93 -3.98
N SER A 172 -7.93 10.47 -2.84
CA SER A 172 -7.87 11.27 -1.61
C SER A 172 -6.94 12.48 -1.77
N ASN A 173 -5.82 12.34 -2.46
CA ASN A 173 -4.89 13.43 -2.73
C ASN A 173 -5.54 14.52 -3.59
N ILE A 174 -6.21 14.14 -4.69
CA ILE A 174 -6.85 15.13 -5.56
C ILE A 174 -8.12 15.70 -4.94
N TYR A 175 -8.79 14.98 -4.02
CA TYR A 175 -10.10 15.32 -3.49
C TYR A 175 -10.21 16.76 -2.96
N SER A 176 -9.20 17.22 -2.22
CA SER A 176 -9.16 18.59 -1.66
C SER A 176 -9.00 19.66 -2.75
N HIS A 177 -8.42 19.31 -3.89
CA HIS A 177 -8.16 20.18 -5.04
C HIS A 177 -9.29 20.18 -6.07
N LEU A 178 -10.27 19.29 -5.94
CA LEU A 178 -11.43 19.23 -6.83
C LEU A 178 -12.48 20.31 -6.50
N GLY A 179 -13.24 20.70 -7.52
CA GLY A 179 -14.35 21.67 -7.45
C GLY A 179 -15.61 21.18 -6.70
N GLN A 180 -16.77 21.74 -7.04
CA GLN A 180 -18.06 21.53 -6.36
C GLN A 180 -18.64 20.11 -6.53
N HIS A 181 -18.04 19.24 -7.33
CA HIS A 181 -18.48 17.86 -7.50
C HIS A 181 -17.64 16.83 -6.77
N LYS A 182 -16.64 17.24 -5.96
CA LYS A 182 -15.73 16.32 -5.27
C LYS A 182 -16.45 15.27 -4.41
N ASN A 183 -17.55 15.64 -3.76
CA ASN A 183 -18.33 14.74 -2.89
C ASN A 183 -18.90 13.52 -3.64
N THR A 184 -18.99 13.56 -4.98
CA THR A 184 -19.38 12.39 -5.79
C THR A 184 -18.38 11.23 -5.70
N LEU A 185 -17.15 11.52 -5.27
CA LEU A 185 -16.09 10.53 -5.06
C LEU A 185 -16.09 9.96 -3.63
N ASN A 186 -16.88 10.49 -2.70
CA ASN A 186 -16.87 10.04 -1.30
C ASN A 186 -17.17 8.54 -1.20
N GLU A 187 -18.23 8.10 -1.88
CA GLU A 187 -18.63 6.69 -1.89
C GLU A 187 -17.52 5.79 -2.45
N ALA A 188 -16.84 6.25 -3.52
CA ALA A 188 -15.72 5.52 -4.12
C ALA A 188 -14.52 5.41 -3.15
N ILE A 189 -14.14 6.50 -2.51
CA ILE A 189 -13.02 6.53 -1.55
C ILE A 189 -13.36 5.66 -0.33
N THR A 190 -14.56 5.79 0.23
CA THR A 190 -15.00 4.98 1.36
C THR A 190 -15.01 3.50 1.02
N LEU A 191 -15.52 3.10 -0.15
CA LEU A 191 -15.56 1.69 -0.53
C LEU A 191 -14.18 1.12 -0.85
N LEU A 192 -13.25 1.91 -1.41
CA LEU A 192 -11.86 1.50 -1.56
C LEU A 192 -11.23 1.18 -0.20
N GLU A 193 -11.41 2.05 0.80
CA GLU A 193 -10.89 1.82 2.16
C GLU A 193 -11.54 0.60 2.84
N GLN A 194 -12.85 0.45 2.72
CA GLN A 194 -13.58 -0.66 3.36
C GLN A 194 -13.27 -2.04 2.76
N ASN A 195 -12.94 -2.09 1.47
CA ASN A 195 -12.74 -3.35 0.74
C ASN A 195 -11.26 -3.73 0.57
N LYS A 196 -10.34 -2.99 1.19
CA LYS A 196 -8.88 -3.15 1.07
C LYS A 196 -8.32 -4.52 1.41
N HIS A 197 -9.08 -5.41 2.03
CA HIS A 197 -8.66 -6.77 2.41
C HIS A 197 -9.74 -7.81 2.08
N ALA A 198 -10.66 -7.48 1.16
CA ALA A 198 -11.75 -8.36 0.75
C ALA A 198 -11.43 -9.13 -0.56
N GLY A 199 -10.16 -9.10 -0.97
CA GLY A 199 -9.64 -9.78 -2.15
C GLY A 199 -10.39 -9.42 -3.43
N LYS A 200 -10.47 -10.36 -4.37
CA LYS A 200 -11.15 -10.18 -5.67
C LYS A 200 -12.58 -9.63 -5.58
N LYS A 201 -13.38 -10.07 -4.60
CA LYS A 201 -14.78 -9.62 -4.46
C LYS A 201 -14.83 -8.16 -4.04
N GLY A 202 -14.05 -7.78 -3.03
CA GLY A 202 -13.92 -6.39 -2.60
C GLY A 202 -13.41 -5.48 -3.72
N PHE A 203 -12.39 -5.96 -4.44
CA PHE A 203 -11.83 -5.26 -5.59
C PHE A 203 -12.88 -4.93 -6.65
N ASN A 204 -13.67 -5.91 -7.09
CA ASN A 204 -14.69 -5.69 -8.12
C ASN A 204 -15.75 -4.67 -7.69
N VAL A 205 -16.16 -4.71 -6.41
CA VAL A 205 -17.12 -3.75 -5.84
C VAL A 205 -16.52 -2.35 -5.80
N ALA A 206 -15.31 -2.21 -5.26
CA ALA A 206 -14.63 -0.92 -5.11
C ALA A 206 -14.32 -0.27 -6.47
N ILE A 207 -13.80 -1.03 -7.43
CA ILE A 207 -13.47 -0.52 -8.78
C ILE A 207 -14.72 -0.06 -9.52
N GLY A 208 -15.82 -0.82 -9.47
CA GLY A 208 -17.09 -0.39 -10.08
C GLY A 208 -17.53 0.98 -9.56
N LYS A 209 -17.32 1.23 -8.27
CA LYS A 209 -17.67 2.49 -7.61
C LYS A 209 -16.70 3.63 -7.91
N VAL A 210 -15.42 3.33 -8.11
CA VAL A 210 -14.45 4.30 -8.64
C VAL A 210 -14.86 4.76 -10.04
N VAL A 211 -15.18 3.83 -10.94
CA VAL A 211 -15.62 4.16 -12.30
C VAL A 211 -16.89 5.01 -12.27
N GLU A 212 -17.87 4.62 -11.46
CA GLU A 212 -19.11 5.37 -11.28
C GLU A 212 -18.86 6.78 -10.72
N GLY A 213 -18.08 6.90 -9.63
CA GLY A 213 -17.76 8.17 -8.98
C GLY A 213 -17.03 9.13 -9.92
N VAL A 214 -15.97 8.66 -10.58
CA VAL A 214 -15.19 9.47 -11.55
C VAL A 214 -16.05 9.84 -12.76
N GLY A 215 -16.89 8.92 -13.23
CA GLY A 215 -17.84 9.17 -14.32
C GLY A 215 -18.87 10.26 -13.96
N ARG A 216 -19.46 10.18 -12.76
CA ARG A 216 -20.39 11.20 -12.25
C ARG A 216 -19.69 12.56 -12.10
N TYR A 217 -18.49 12.59 -11.51
CA TYR A 217 -17.70 13.82 -11.38
C TYR A 217 -17.47 14.48 -12.74
N ASN A 218 -16.90 13.74 -13.71
CA ASN A 218 -16.62 14.24 -15.05
C ASN A 218 -17.88 14.68 -15.80
N GLY A 219 -18.97 13.91 -15.67
CA GLY A 219 -20.26 14.24 -16.26
C GLY A 219 -20.84 15.55 -15.73
N ASN A 220 -20.69 15.80 -14.43
CA ASN A 220 -21.17 17.04 -13.81
C ASN A 220 -20.29 18.23 -14.20
N VAL A 221 -18.96 18.10 -14.20
CA VAL A 221 -18.04 19.14 -14.70
C VAL A 221 -18.33 19.48 -16.17
N LYS A 222 -18.62 18.48 -17.00
CA LYS A 222 -19.02 18.69 -18.40
C LYS A 222 -20.32 19.50 -18.50
N LYS A 223 -21.35 19.12 -17.75
CA LYS A 223 -22.62 19.88 -17.70
C LYS A 223 -22.39 21.33 -17.30
N SER A 224 -21.58 21.57 -16.28
CA SER A 224 -21.20 22.90 -15.80
C SER A 224 -20.53 23.73 -16.91
N ASN A 225 -19.56 23.14 -17.62
CA ASN A 225 -18.90 23.78 -18.75
C ASN A 225 -19.87 24.06 -19.92
N ASP A 226 -20.76 23.12 -20.24
CA ASP A 226 -21.70 23.25 -21.35
C ASP A 226 -22.75 24.34 -21.10
N LEU A 227 -23.20 24.53 -19.85
CA LEU A 227 -24.09 25.64 -19.47
C LEU A 227 -23.46 27.01 -19.77
N VAL A 228 -22.24 27.21 -19.30
CA VAL A 228 -21.48 28.45 -19.48
C VAL A 228 -21.17 28.68 -20.96
N LYS A 229 -20.71 27.63 -21.66
CA LYS A 229 -20.44 27.67 -23.10
C LYS A 229 -21.69 28.05 -23.90
N THR A 230 -22.85 27.51 -23.53
CA THR A 230 -24.13 27.82 -24.20
C THR A 230 -24.52 29.27 -23.97
N ALA A 231 -24.40 29.79 -22.75
CA ALA A 231 -24.66 31.20 -22.45
C ALA A 231 -23.77 32.13 -23.28
N ILE A 232 -22.47 31.84 -23.36
CA ILE A 232 -21.51 32.62 -24.16
C ILE A 232 -21.86 32.55 -25.65
N LYS A 233 -22.14 31.37 -26.19
CA LYS A 233 -22.51 31.20 -27.61
C LYS A 233 -23.79 31.95 -27.96
N ASN A 234 -24.79 31.95 -27.07
CA ASN A 234 -26.03 32.66 -27.29
C ASN A 234 -25.82 34.18 -27.30
N LEU A 235 -25.02 34.70 -26.36
CA LEU A 235 -24.63 36.11 -26.36
C LEU A 235 -23.87 36.48 -27.65
N GLN A 236 -22.87 35.70 -28.04
CA GLN A 236 -22.09 35.94 -29.27
C GLN A 236 -22.97 35.91 -30.52
N ARG A 237 -23.92 34.97 -30.61
CA ARG A 237 -24.86 34.88 -31.73
C ARG A 237 -25.80 36.08 -31.76
N GLY A 238 -26.37 36.47 -30.63
CA GLY A 238 -27.24 37.65 -30.52
C GLY A 238 -26.50 38.91 -30.91
N MET A 239 -25.28 39.11 -30.40
CA MET A 239 -24.47 40.29 -30.65
C MET A 239 -23.79 40.32 -32.03
N LYS A 240 -23.82 39.22 -32.80
CA LYS A 240 -23.19 39.15 -34.13
C LYS A 240 -23.67 40.28 -35.03
N ASN A 241 -24.96 40.60 -34.94
CA ASN A 241 -25.61 41.55 -35.84
C ASN A 241 -25.59 43.02 -35.32
N TYR A 242 -24.80 43.29 -34.30
CA TYR A 242 -24.68 44.59 -33.62
C TYR A 242 -23.24 45.10 -33.61
N LYS A 243 -22.41 44.62 -34.56
CA LYS A 243 -21.11 45.22 -34.84
C LYS A 243 -21.28 46.61 -35.43
N LYS A 244 -20.27 47.46 -35.29
CA LYS A 244 -20.32 48.87 -35.72
C LYS A 244 -20.75 49.00 -37.19
N GLU A 245 -20.21 48.14 -38.04
CA GLU A 245 -20.49 48.12 -39.48
C GLU A 245 -21.95 47.74 -39.75
N GLU A 246 -22.47 46.72 -39.06
CA GLU A 246 -23.89 46.32 -39.20
C GLU A 246 -24.84 47.37 -38.61
N LEU A 247 -24.49 47.99 -37.48
CA LEU A 247 -25.28 49.06 -36.88
C LEU A 247 -25.38 50.28 -37.80
N GLN A 248 -24.30 50.64 -38.50
CA GLN A 248 -24.31 51.73 -39.48
C GLN A 248 -25.24 51.44 -40.67
N THR A 249 -25.39 50.17 -41.07
CA THR A 249 -26.37 49.79 -42.11
C THR A 249 -27.81 49.79 -41.60
N LYS A 250 -28.03 49.47 -40.32
CA LYS A 250 -29.36 49.41 -39.70
C LYS A 250 -29.88 50.76 -39.21
N LEU A 251 -28.97 51.66 -38.86
CA LEU A 251 -29.22 53.02 -38.40
C LEU A 251 -28.35 53.96 -39.24
N PRO A 252 -28.80 54.37 -40.43
CA PRO A 252 -28.04 55.26 -41.29
C PRO A 252 -27.81 56.62 -40.60
N ASN A 253 -26.55 57.06 -40.53
CA ASN A 253 -26.12 58.32 -39.90
C ASN A 253 -26.53 59.59 -40.69
N SER A 254 -27.31 59.46 -41.76
CA SER A 254 -27.69 60.57 -42.64
C SER A 254 -29.21 60.63 -42.71
N ILE A 255 -29.78 61.56 -41.95
CA ILE A 255 -31.16 62.03 -42.14
C ILE A 255 -31.03 63.31 -42.96
N ASP A 256 -31.60 63.36 -44.16
CA ASP A 256 -31.65 64.59 -44.96
C ASP A 256 -32.52 65.63 -44.21
N PRO A 257 -31.93 66.73 -43.71
CA PRO A 257 -32.66 67.74 -42.94
C PRO A 257 -33.76 68.44 -43.75
N LYS A 258 -33.71 68.36 -45.09
CA LYS A 258 -34.63 69.05 -46.00
C LYS A 258 -35.83 68.19 -46.42
N ARG A 259 -35.89 66.91 -46.05
CA ARG A 259 -36.96 65.99 -46.47
C ARG A 259 -37.35 65.03 -45.33
N PRO A 260 -38.20 65.44 -44.38
CA PRO A 260 -38.76 64.54 -43.39
C PRO A 260 -39.69 63.55 -44.11
N THR A 261 -39.18 62.37 -44.44
CA THR A 261 -39.96 61.28 -45.00
C THR A 261 -40.37 60.30 -43.89
N ALA A 262 -41.31 59.39 -44.15
CA ALA A 262 -41.69 58.27 -43.27
C ALA A 262 -40.48 57.47 -42.70
N SER A 263 -39.30 57.64 -43.31
CA SER A 263 -37.98 57.18 -42.88
C SER A 263 -37.57 57.57 -41.45
N THR A 264 -38.09 58.66 -40.85
CA THR A 264 -37.65 59.10 -39.51
C THR A 264 -38.33 58.32 -38.38
N GLN A 265 -39.65 58.11 -38.44
CA GLN A 265 -40.41 57.30 -37.48
C GLN A 265 -39.93 55.84 -37.47
N GLU A 266 -39.74 55.26 -38.65
CA GLU A 266 -39.26 53.88 -38.82
C GLU A 266 -37.83 53.71 -38.25
N SER A 267 -36.99 54.74 -38.35
CA SER A 267 -35.64 54.73 -37.77
C SER A 267 -35.67 54.80 -36.24
N VAL A 268 -36.60 55.58 -35.66
CA VAL A 268 -36.82 55.64 -34.20
C VAL A 268 -37.32 54.29 -33.67
N GLU A 269 -38.26 53.66 -34.35
CA GLU A 269 -38.80 52.34 -33.99
C GLU A 269 -37.72 51.25 -34.08
N LYS A 270 -36.90 51.25 -35.15
CA LYS A 270 -35.73 50.37 -35.27
C LYS A 270 -34.70 50.60 -34.17
N ALA A 271 -34.43 51.86 -33.80
CA ALA A 271 -33.51 52.16 -32.71
C ALA A 271 -34.04 51.62 -31.36
N LYS A 272 -35.33 51.81 -31.08
CA LYS A 272 -35.99 51.26 -29.89
C LYS A 272 -35.91 49.73 -29.86
N SER A 273 -36.21 49.05 -30.96
CA SER A 273 -36.16 47.59 -31.02
C SER A 273 -34.73 47.06 -30.83
N LEU A 274 -33.72 47.70 -31.42
CA LEU A 274 -32.31 47.33 -31.25
C LEU A 274 -31.84 47.46 -29.79
N VAL A 275 -32.28 48.51 -29.08
CA VAL A 275 -31.99 48.69 -27.66
C VAL A 275 -32.66 47.59 -26.83
N GLU A 276 -33.91 47.26 -27.12
CA GLU A 276 -34.64 46.19 -26.43
C GLU A 276 -33.97 44.82 -26.63
N ASP A 277 -33.56 44.49 -27.85
CA ASP A 277 -32.84 43.25 -28.15
C ASP A 277 -31.50 43.18 -27.40
N CYS A 278 -30.69 44.24 -27.44
CA CYS A 278 -29.42 44.31 -26.71
C CYS A 278 -29.63 44.08 -25.22
N ARG A 279 -30.67 44.71 -24.64
CA ARG A 279 -31.02 44.55 -23.23
C ARG A 279 -31.50 43.13 -22.91
N LYS A 280 -32.25 42.49 -23.82
CA LYS A 280 -32.70 41.11 -23.68
C LYS A 280 -31.51 40.16 -23.68
N TYR A 281 -30.61 40.24 -24.66
CA TYR A 281 -29.41 39.40 -24.71
C TYR A 281 -28.52 39.59 -23.49
N ALA A 282 -28.35 40.84 -23.03
CA ALA A 282 -27.60 41.13 -21.81
C ALA A 282 -28.26 40.50 -20.58
N LYS A 283 -29.58 40.66 -20.42
CA LYS A 283 -30.34 40.08 -19.31
C LYS A 283 -30.29 38.55 -19.32
N ASP A 284 -30.43 37.93 -20.48
CA ASP A 284 -30.39 36.47 -20.66
C ASP A 284 -29.01 35.93 -20.28
N PHE A 285 -27.93 36.58 -20.75
CA PHE A 285 -26.56 36.22 -20.35
C PHE A 285 -26.36 36.38 -18.84
N ILE A 286 -26.65 37.56 -18.28
CA ILE A 286 -26.48 37.85 -16.85
C ILE A 286 -27.23 36.81 -16.02
N THR A 287 -28.46 36.48 -16.39
CA THR A 287 -29.33 35.52 -15.72
C THR A 287 -28.86 34.07 -15.90
N ALA A 288 -28.21 33.75 -17.02
CA ALA A 288 -27.61 32.43 -17.25
C ALA A 288 -26.32 32.24 -16.44
N VAL A 289 -25.58 33.30 -16.16
CA VAL A 289 -24.32 33.26 -15.41
C VAL A 289 -24.41 33.82 -13.98
N ASP A 290 -25.61 34.15 -13.49
CA ASP A 290 -25.75 34.77 -12.18
C ASP A 290 -25.48 33.78 -11.05
N ILE A 291 -24.39 34.01 -10.32
CA ILE A 291 -23.91 33.19 -9.22
C ILE A 291 -24.76 33.39 -7.96
N LYS A 292 -25.46 34.53 -7.83
CA LYS A 292 -26.11 34.94 -6.57
C LYS A 292 -27.60 34.60 -6.48
N THR A 293 -28.31 34.41 -7.60
CA THR A 293 -29.78 34.47 -7.63
C THR A 293 -30.48 33.20 -8.11
N LYS A 294 -29.75 32.16 -8.55
CA LYS A 294 -30.33 30.89 -9.02
C LYS A 294 -29.99 29.68 -8.15
N THR A 295 -30.91 28.70 -8.19
CA THR A 295 -30.83 27.34 -7.64
C THR A 295 -29.44 26.71 -7.78
N ASP A 296 -29.08 25.85 -6.84
CA ASP A 296 -27.74 25.28 -6.62
C ASP A 296 -26.96 24.88 -7.89
N ALA A 297 -27.65 24.37 -8.92
CA ALA A 297 -27.05 23.95 -10.19
C ALA A 297 -26.20 25.02 -10.89
N THR A 298 -26.68 26.27 -11.03
CA THR A 298 -25.96 27.31 -11.80
C THR A 298 -24.85 27.95 -10.97
N LYS A 299 -25.06 28.12 -9.66
CA LYS A 299 -24.06 28.59 -8.70
C LYS A 299 -22.86 27.65 -8.61
N ASN A 300 -23.11 26.34 -8.71
CA ASN A 300 -22.07 25.33 -8.67
C ASN A 300 -21.30 25.28 -10.00
N ALA A 301 -21.99 25.41 -11.14
CA ALA A 301 -21.35 25.34 -12.46
C ALA A 301 -20.22 26.35 -12.68
N ILE A 302 -20.37 27.59 -12.20
CA ILE A 302 -19.33 28.62 -12.33
C ILE A 302 -18.18 28.41 -11.34
N LYS A 303 -18.45 27.84 -10.15
CA LYS A 303 -17.41 27.48 -9.19
C LYS A 303 -16.56 26.29 -9.63
N ASP A 304 -17.07 25.44 -10.51
CA ASP A 304 -16.33 24.32 -11.11
C ASP A 304 -15.37 24.75 -12.22
N LEU A 305 -15.52 25.97 -12.73
CA LEU A 305 -14.59 26.51 -13.70
C LEU A 305 -13.24 26.77 -13.04
N ASN A 306 -12.18 26.68 -13.85
CA ASN A 306 -10.87 27.18 -13.47
C ASN A 306 -10.99 28.61 -12.90
N PRO A 307 -10.35 28.94 -11.76
CA PRO A 307 -10.38 30.26 -11.14
C PRO A 307 -10.23 31.42 -12.13
N LYS A 308 -9.30 31.34 -13.09
CA LYS A 308 -9.11 32.39 -14.10
C LYS A 308 -10.35 32.60 -14.97
N LEU A 309 -10.99 31.52 -15.39
CA LEU A 309 -12.19 31.57 -16.23
C LEU A 309 -13.39 32.07 -15.43
N ARG A 310 -13.54 31.61 -14.18
CA ARG A 310 -14.55 32.08 -13.24
C ARG A 310 -14.46 33.60 -13.05
N ASP A 311 -13.27 34.11 -12.76
CA ASP A 311 -13.06 35.54 -12.52
C ASP A 311 -13.27 36.36 -13.78
N THR A 312 -12.91 35.81 -14.96
CA THR A 312 -13.20 36.42 -16.26
C THR A 312 -14.70 36.54 -16.50
N ILE A 313 -15.47 35.47 -16.29
CA ILE A 313 -16.92 35.47 -16.47
C ILE A 313 -17.59 36.43 -15.48
N GLU A 314 -17.11 36.49 -14.25
CA GLU A 314 -17.61 37.42 -13.24
C GLU A 314 -17.37 38.88 -13.63
N ASN A 315 -16.20 39.20 -14.18
CA ASN A 315 -15.92 40.54 -14.71
C ASN A 315 -16.80 40.86 -15.92
N VAL A 316 -16.97 39.93 -16.86
CA VAL A 316 -17.88 40.10 -18.01
C VAL A 316 -19.32 40.32 -17.52
N ARG A 317 -19.79 39.58 -16.51
CA ARG A 317 -21.11 39.75 -15.91
C ARG A 317 -21.29 41.16 -15.33
N LYS A 318 -20.34 41.65 -14.53
CA LYS A 318 -20.38 43.00 -13.94
C LYS A 318 -20.37 44.08 -15.02
N ASN A 319 -19.53 43.94 -16.04
CA ASN A 319 -19.45 44.88 -17.16
C ASN A 319 -20.76 44.90 -17.95
N MET A 320 -21.34 43.73 -18.24
CA MET A 320 -22.64 43.61 -18.91
C MET A 320 -23.77 44.24 -18.08
N GLN A 321 -23.76 44.07 -16.76
CA GLN A 321 -24.72 44.73 -15.86
C GLN A 321 -24.58 46.25 -15.92
N HIS A 322 -23.34 46.76 -15.84
CA HIS A 322 -23.05 48.20 -15.93
C HIS A 322 -23.50 48.78 -17.27
N GLU A 323 -23.06 48.21 -18.39
CA GLU A 323 -23.38 48.71 -19.72
C GLU A 323 -24.86 48.56 -20.06
N SER A 324 -25.51 47.47 -19.64
CA SER A 324 -26.96 47.31 -19.82
C SER A 324 -27.76 48.36 -19.03
N LYS A 325 -27.30 48.76 -17.84
CA LYS A 325 -27.92 49.83 -17.05
C LYS A 325 -27.72 51.19 -17.71
N ARG A 326 -26.49 51.50 -18.11
CA ARG A 326 -26.13 52.72 -18.82
C ARG A 326 -26.92 52.88 -20.13
N LEU A 327 -27.05 51.81 -20.92
CA LEU A 327 -27.83 51.81 -22.16
C LEU A 327 -29.31 52.11 -21.90
N LYS A 328 -29.89 51.53 -20.83
CA LYS A 328 -31.28 51.80 -20.43
C LYS A 328 -31.48 53.26 -20.04
N GLU A 329 -30.57 53.83 -19.26
CA GLU A 329 -30.64 55.22 -18.80
C GLU A 329 -30.55 56.18 -19.99
N LEU A 330 -29.58 55.96 -20.89
CA LEU A 330 -29.39 56.78 -22.08
C LEU A 330 -30.60 56.68 -23.02
N SER A 331 -31.07 55.47 -23.34
CA SER A 331 -32.21 55.28 -24.24
C SER A 331 -33.50 55.90 -23.68
N SER A 332 -33.68 55.85 -22.35
CA SER A 332 -34.84 56.46 -21.69
C SER A 332 -34.78 57.98 -21.74
N LYS A 333 -33.58 58.56 -21.63
CA LYS A 333 -33.37 60.00 -21.77
C LYS A 333 -33.67 60.47 -23.19
N GLU A 334 -33.03 59.85 -24.19
CA GLU A 334 -33.22 60.19 -25.61
C GLU A 334 -34.70 60.06 -26.03
N SER A 335 -35.41 59.03 -25.54
CA SER A 335 -36.85 58.88 -25.82
C SER A 335 -37.68 60.02 -25.24
N LYS A 336 -37.34 60.53 -24.05
CA LYS A 336 -38.05 61.66 -23.42
C LYS A 336 -37.73 62.98 -24.12
N ASP A 337 -36.48 63.17 -24.52
CA ASP A 337 -36.03 64.36 -25.25
C ASP A 337 -36.72 64.44 -26.63
N LEU A 338 -36.93 63.29 -27.30
CA LEU A 338 -37.71 63.20 -28.53
C LEU A 338 -39.18 63.57 -28.31
N GLU A 339 -39.85 62.97 -27.30
CA GLU A 339 -41.25 63.24 -26.96
C GLU A 339 -41.48 64.74 -26.63
N ALA A 340 -40.59 65.33 -25.82
CA ALA A 340 -40.65 66.74 -25.49
C ALA A 340 -40.46 67.65 -26.71
N THR A 341 -39.64 67.22 -27.68
CA THR A 341 -39.42 67.97 -28.93
C THR A 341 -40.64 67.88 -29.85
N GLU A 342 -41.24 66.69 -29.99
CA GLU A 342 -42.49 66.50 -30.73
C GLU A 342 -43.62 67.37 -30.15
N ASP A 343 -43.76 67.42 -28.83
CA ASP A 343 -44.78 68.22 -28.16
C ASP A 343 -44.58 69.72 -28.39
N LYS A 344 -43.33 70.20 -28.35
CA LYS A 344 -43.01 71.61 -28.69
C LYS A 344 -43.41 71.92 -30.13
N ILE A 345 -43.02 71.06 -31.09
CA ILE A 345 -43.35 71.26 -32.51
C ILE A 345 -44.87 71.26 -32.72
N LYS A 346 -45.60 70.31 -32.11
CA LYS A 346 -47.07 70.24 -32.18
C LYS A 346 -47.73 71.50 -31.62
N LYS A 347 -47.24 72.02 -30.48
CA LYS A 347 -47.72 73.26 -29.86
C LYS A 347 -47.48 74.48 -30.76
N THR A 348 -46.26 74.63 -31.29
CA THR A 348 -45.91 75.73 -32.19
C THR A 348 -46.74 75.70 -33.47
N LEU A 349 -46.88 74.54 -34.12
CA LEU A 349 -47.72 74.38 -35.31
C LEU A 349 -49.20 74.70 -35.02
N SER A 350 -49.72 74.25 -33.88
CA SER A 350 -51.11 74.55 -33.47
C SER A 350 -51.30 76.05 -33.23
N SER A 351 -50.35 76.72 -32.56
CA SER A 351 -50.41 78.18 -32.35
C SER A 351 -50.32 78.98 -33.65
N LEU A 352 -49.53 78.53 -34.63
CA LEU A 352 -49.47 79.14 -35.95
C LEU A 352 -50.79 78.96 -36.71
N LYS A 353 -51.42 77.79 -36.62
CA LYS A 353 -52.72 77.53 -37.26
C LYS A 353 -53.84 78.41 -36.72
N VAL A 354 -53.75 78.84 -35.47
CA VAL A 354 -54.72 79.74 -34.81
C VAL A 354 -54.51 81.22 -35.19
N ASN A 355 -53.33 81.59 -35.69
CA ASN A 355 -52.96 82.98 -36.01
C ASN A 355 -53.03 83.33 -37.53
N VAL A 356 -53.67 82.49 -38.34
CA VAL A 356 -53.78 82.66 -39.82
C VAL A 356 -55.24 82.88 -40.27
N GLU A 357 -56.14 83.19 -39.33
CA GLU A 357 -57.42 83.88 -39.58
C GLU A 357 -57.26 85.36 -39.25
#